data_AF-A0A450TJR1-F1
#
_entry.id   AF-A0A450TJR1-F1
#
_cell.length_a   1.000
_cell.length_b   1.000
_cell.length_c   1.000
_cell.angle_alpha   90.00
_cell.angle_beta   90.00
_cell.angle_gamma   90.00
#
_symmetry.space_group_name_H-M   'P 1'
#
loop_
_entity.id
_entity.type
_entity.pdbx_description
1 polymer ?
#
loop_
_entity_poly.entity_id
_entity_poly.type
_entity_poly.pdbx_seq_one_letter_code
_entity_poly.pdbx_strand_id
1 'polypeptide(L)'
;MGLPIELSHTFVSVVAVAFAMTSVDTGTRLLRFNVREISYAIEVRVLENRYVSTLIAVSAIGFFAFFTVEGRPAGLFLWTLFGTTNQILAGLTLLAVTLYLYRRKKPILYTMLPMFLVLAATVSAMFMGVRKAVGEEQWSVAIIGAIILAFALWLILEGIIAFRRIRRAVRQRKVHAHPIR
;
A
#
# COMPACT_ATOMS: atom_id res chain seq x y z
N MET A 1 -4.50 -42.49 17.16
CA MET A 1 -4.62 -41.72 18.41
C MET A 1 -5.00 -40.29 18.04
N GLY A 2 -6.29 -40.08 17.73
CA GLY A 2 -6.81 -38.76 17.35
C GLY A 2 -7.23 -37.99 18.59
N LEU A 3 -6.99 -36.68 18.61
CA LEU A 3 -7.54 -35.81 19.65
C LEU A 3 -9.08 -35.91 19.65
N PRO A 4 -9.74 -35.89 20.83
CA PRO A 4 -11.19 -35.78 20.89
C PRO A 4 -11.66 -34.60 20.02
N ILE A 5 -12.75 -34.79 19.27
CA ILE A 5 -13.24 -33.77 18.32
C ILE A 5 -13.54 -32.45 19.04
N GLU A 6 -14.05 -32.52 20.27
CA GLU A 6 -14.29 -31.37 21.14
C GLU A 6 -13.00 -30.61 21.47
N LEU A 7 -11.93 -31.33 21.82
CA LEU A 7 -10.63 -30.73 22.11
C LEU A 7 -10.04 -30.02 20.88
N SER A 8 -10.27 -30.59 19.69
CA SER A 8 -9.82 -30.02 18.42
C SER A 8 -10.56 -28.72 18.10
N HIS A 9 -11.88 -28.67 18.32
CA HIS A 9 -12.66 -27.44 18.14
C HIS A 9 -12.22 -26.33 19.09
N THR A 10 -12.11 -26.64 20.40
CA THR A 10 -11.66 -25.65 21.39
C THR A 10 -10.26 -25.14 21.07
N PHE A 11 -9.34 -26.04 20.70
CA PHE A 11 -7.98 -25.67 20.35
C PHE A 11 -7.93 -24.73 19.13
N VAL A 12 -8.61 -25.07 18.03
CA VAL A 12 -8.66 -24.23 16.83
C VAL A 12 -9.30 -22.86 17.13
N SER A 13 -10.39 -22.82 17.89
CA SER A 13 -11.03 -21.56 18.28
C SER A 13 -10.11 -20.67 19.11
N VAL A 14 -9.43 -21.22 20.12
CA VAL A 14 -8.50 -20.44 20.95
C VAL A 14 -7.33 -19.92 20.13
N VAL A 15 -6.73 -20.75 19.26
CA VAL A 15 -5.63 -20.34 18.38
C VAL A 15 -6.07 -19.24 17.43
N ALA A 16 -7.25 -19.37 16.79
CA ALA A 16 -7.77 -18.37 15.87
C ALA A 16 -8.04 -17.03 16.57
N VAL A 17 -8.67 -17.05 17.75
CA VAL A 17 -8.96 -15.85 18.55
C VAL A 17 -7.67 -15.22 19.08
N ALA A 18 -6.71 -16.02 19.56
CA ALA A 18 -5.42 -15.52 20.06
C ALA A 18 -4.60 -14.85 18.93
N PHE A 19 -4.58 -15.45 17.74
CA PHE A 19 -3.94 -14.87 16.56
C PHE A 19 -4.60 -13.54 16.16
N ALA A 20 -5.93 -13.51 16.14
CA ALA A 20 -6.69 -12.30 15.84
C ALA A 20 -6.41 -11.19 16.86
N MET A 21 -6.45 -11.50 18.17
CA MET A 21 -6.16 -10.54 19.23
C MET A 21 -4.72 -9.98 19.14
N THR A 22 -3.74 -10.84 18.86
CA THR A 22 -2.34 -10.41 18.69
C THR A 22 -2.17 -9.49 17.47
N SER A 23 -2.86 -9.81 16.38
CA SER A 23 -2.86 -9.00 15.16
C SER A 23 -3.54 -7.64 15.37
N VAL A 24 -4.63 -7.60 16.15
CA VAL A 24 -5.34 -6.35 16.48
C VAL A 24 -4.54 -5.47 17.43
N ASP A 25 -3.87 -6.03 18.45
CA ASP A 25 -2.99 -5.26 19.34
C ASP A 25 -1.84 -4.61 18.57
N THR A 26 -1.13 -5.42 17.78
CA THR A 26 -0.03 -4.94 16.93
C THR A 26 -0.52 -3.91 15.91
N GLY A 27 -1.66 -4.16 15.27
CA GLY A 27 -2.30 -3.24 14.32
C GLY A 27 -2.68 -1.90 14.95
N THR A 28 -3.29 -1.92 16.14
CA THR A 28 -3.69 -0.71 16.86
C THR A 28 -2.48 0.13 17.26
N ARG A 29 -1.39 -0.53 17.69
CA ARG A 29 -0.12 0.15 17.99
C ARG A 29 0.47 0.81 16.75
N LEU A 30 0.49 0.11 15.62
CA LEU A 30 0.99 0.65 14.35
C LEU A 30 0.13 1.81 13.84
N LEU A 31 -1.20 1.71 13.92
CA LEU A 31 -2.10 2.79 13.52
C LEU A 31 -1.87 4.03 14.38
N ARG A 32 -1.70 3.86 15.69
CA ARG A 32 -1.34 4.96 16.59
C ARG A 32 -0.03 5.64 16.18
N PHE A 33 1.00 4.86 15.81
CA PHE A 33 2.27 5.43 15.36
C PHE A 33 2.10 6.20 14.04
N ASN A 34 1.30 5.69 13.09
CA ASN A 34 0.96 6.42 11.86
C ASN A 34 0.24 7.74 12.17
N VAL A 35 -0.73 7.74 13.08
CA VAL A 35 -1.44 8.97 13.50
C VAL A 35 -0.47 10.00 14.10
N ARG A 36 0.49 9.56 14.91
CA ARG A 36 1.52 10.44 15.48
C ARG A 36 2.48 10.98 14.42
N GLU A 37 2.87 10.15 13.46
CA GLU A 37 3.75 10.56 12.36
C GLU A 37 3.07 11.61 11.49
N ILE A 38 1.79 11.38 11.13
CA ILE A 38 0.98 12.35 10.38
C ILE A 38 0.86 13.65 11.17
N SER A 39 0.55 13.57 12.47
CA SER A 39 0.45 14.71 13.38
C SER A 39 1.71 15.56 13.42
N TYR A 40 2.88 14.94 13.43
CA TYR A 40 4.16 15.63 13.33
C TYR A 40 4.34 16.32 11.98
N ALA A 41 4.01 15.64 10.87
CA ALA A 41 4.12 16.20 9.52
C ALA A 41 3.19 17.40 9.27
N ILE A 42 2.05 17.47 9.95
CA ILE A 42 1.06 18.57 9.82
C ILE A 42 1.10 19.56 11.00
N GLU A 43 2.07 19.44 11.92
CA GLU A 43 2.27 20.29 13.10
C GLU A 43 1.07 20.40 14.07
N VAL A 44 0.20 19.37 14.14
CA VAL A 44 -0.95 19.37 15.06
C VAL A 44 -0.60 18.69 16.39
N ARG A 45 -0.22 19.49 17.40
CA ARG A 45 0.22 19.03 18.73
C ARG A 45 -0.80 18.19 19.52
N VAL A 46 -2.10 18.35 19.24
CA VAL A 46 -3.17 17.61 19.96
C VAL A 46 -3.11 16.11 19.65
N LEU A 47 -2.72 15.73 18.43
CA LEU A 47 -2.64 14.33 18.00
C LEU A 47 -1.31 13.66 18.42
N GLU A 48 -0.38 14.41 19.01
CA GLU A 48 0.87 13.89 19.56
C GLU A 48 0.66 13.17 20.91
N ASN A 49 -0.40 13.56 21.64
CA ASN A 49 -0.75 12.96 22.92
C ASN A 49 -1.14 11.49 22.73
N ARG A 50 -0.39 10.59 23.38
CA ARG A 50 -0.59 9.13 23.32
C ARG A 50 -2.03 8.71 23.55
N TYR A 51 -2.76 9.36 24.47
CA TYR A 51 -4.14 9.00 24.77
C TYR A 51 -5.09 9.37 23.62
N VAL A 52 -4.92 10.56 23.04
CA VAL A 52 -5.70 11.03 21.89
C VAL A 52 -5.42 10.18 20.66
N SER A 53 -4.15 9.91 20.34
CA SER A 53 -3.79 9.07 19.19
C SER A 53 -4.28 7.63 19.37
N THR A 54 -4.28 7.09 20.60
CA THR A 54 -4.81 5.75 20.89
C THR A 54 -6.32 5.72 20.73
N LEU A 55 -7.03 6.73 21.24
CA LEU A 55 -8.48 6.84 21.10
C LEU A 55 -8.86 6.90 19.62
N ILE A 56 -8.19 7.74 18.82
CA ILE A 56 -8.41 7.83 17.37
C ILE A 56 -8.16 6.47 16.70
N ALA A 57 -7.06 5.78 17.03
CA ALA A 57 -6.74 4.48 16.45
C ALA A 57 -7.81 3.42 16.77
N VAL A 58 -8.21 3.30 18.04
CA VAL A 58 -9.22 2.33 18.48
C VAL A 58 -10.59 2.68 17.91
N SER A 59 -10.99 3.96 17.92
CA SER A 59 -12.24 4.42 17.34
C SER A 59 -12.29 4.19 15.82
N ALA A 60 -11.18 4.40 15.10
CA ALA A 60 -11.11 4.14 13.67
C ALA A 60 -11.25 2.63 13.37
N ILE A 61 -10.53 1.78 14.11
CA ILE A 61 -10.64 0.31 13.95
C ILE A 61 -12.06 -0.15 14.27
N GLY A 62 -12.63 0.31 15.38
CA GLY A 62 -14.01 0.01 15.76
C GLY A 62 -15.02 0.48 14.71
N PHE A 63 -14.86 1.71 14.20
CA PHE A 63 -15.70 2.25 13.14
C PHE A 63 -15.66 1.33 11.91
N PHE A 64 -14.49 1.01 11.37
CA PHE A 64 -14.38 0.15 10.19
C PHE A 64 -14.80 -1.30 10.43
N ALA A 65 -14.72 -1.81 11.67
CA ALA A 65 -15.19 -3.13 12.02
C ALA A 65 -16.72 -3.28 11.90
N PHE A 66 -17.47 -2.21 12.21
CA PHE A 66 -18.93 -2.20 12.14
C PHE A 66 -19.49 -1.46 10.91
N PHE A 67 -18.64 -0.75 10.16
CA PHE A 67 -19.05 -0.01 8.98
C PHE A 67 -19.47 -0.98 7.86
N THR A 68 -20.58 -0.65 7.20
CA THR A 68 -21.09 -1.40 6.05
C THR A 68 -21.27 -0.46 4.87
N VAL A 69 -20.81 -0.88 3.69
CA VAL A 69 -21.00 -0.16 2.43
C VAL A 69 -21.97 -0.98 1.60
N GLU A 70 -23.12 -0.40 1.24
CA GLU A 70 -24.12 -1.05 0.36
C GLU A 70 -24.55 -2.43 0.86
N GLY A 71 -24.71 -2.58 2.19
CA GLY A 71 -25.10 -3.83 2.84
C GLY A 71 -23.98 -4.88 2.96
N ARG A 72 -22.76 -4.57 2.51
CA ARG A 72 -21.58 -5.45 2.65
C ARG A 72 -20.67 -4.97 3.77
N PRO A 73 -20.01 -5.89 4.50
CA PRO A 73 -19.00 -5.51 5.49
C PRO A 73 -17.89 -4.70 4.85
N ALA A 74 -17.52 -3.57 5.46
CA ALA A 74 -16.42 -2.73 4.97
C ALA A 74 -15.09 -3.49 4.87
N GLY A 75 -14.92 -4.58 5.64
CA GLY A 75 -13.75 -5.46 5.57
C GLY A 75 -13.44 -5.97 4.15
N LEU A 76 -14.45 -6.24 3.31
CA LEU A 76 -14.23 -6.67 1.92
C LEU A 76 -13.66 -5.53 1.06
N PHE A 77 -14.11 -4.31 1.31
CA PHE A 77 -13.60 -3.12 0.64
C PHE A 77 -12.17 -2.80 1.13
N LEU A 78 -11.92 -2.86 2.44
CA LEU A 78 -10.60 -2.68 3.05
C LEU A 78 -9.59 -3.72 2.52
N TRP A 79 -10.02 -4.97 2.35
CA TRP A 79 -9.18 -6.03 1.80
C TRP A 79 -8.73 -5.70 0.36
N THR A 80 -9.68 -5.23 -0.45
CA THR A 80 -9.38 -4.82 -1.83
C THR A 80 -8.42 -3.64 -1.85
N LEU A 81 -8.65 -2.64 -1.00
CA LEU A 81 -7.79 -1.46 -0.86
C LEU A 81 -6.37 -1.82 -0.37
N PHE A 82 -6.28 -2.77 0.56
CA PHE A 82 -5.00 -3.32 1.02
C PHE A 82 -4.24 -3.97 -0.13
N GLY A 83 -4.91 -4.81 -0.93
CA GLY A 83 -4.32 -5.44 -2.10
C GLY A 83 -3.77 -4.42 -3.11
N THR A 84 -4.56 -3.40 -3.46
CA THR A 84 -4.14 -2.36 -4.42
C THR A 84 -2.99 -1.50 -3.87
N THR A 85 -3.04 -1.12 -2.60
CA THR A 85 -1.98 -0.35 -1.94
C THR A 85 -0.65 -1.12 -1.94
N ASN A 86 -0.68 -2.43 -1.67
CA ASN A 86 0.50 -3.28 -1.72
C ASN A 86 1.10 -3.38 -3.12
N GLN A 87 0.25 -3.44 -4.15
CA GLN A 87 0.72 -3.48 -5.53
C GLN A 87 1.40 -2.17 -5.94
N ILE A 88 0.84 -1.02 -5.51
CA ILE A 88 1.45 0.29 -5.73
C ILE A 88 2.80 0.39 -4.99
N LEU A 89 2.86 -0.05 -3.72
CA LEU A 89 4.10 -0.07 -2.95
C LEU A 89 5.16 -0.97 -3.59
N ALA A 90 4.77 -2.15 -4.06
CA ALA A 90 5.66 -3.05 -4.81
C ALA A 90 6.21 -2.38 -6.07
N GLY A 91 5.37 -1.66 -6.82
CA GLY A 91 5.79 -0.86 -7.97
C GLY A 91 6.81 0.21 -7.60
N LEU A 92 6.58 0.95 -6.52
CA LEU A 92 7.50 1.97 -6.01
C LEU A 92 8.84 1.38 -5.55
N THR A 93 8.81 0.27 -4.82
CA THR A 93 10.02 -0.43 -4.38
C THR A 93 10.83 -0.93 -5.58
N LEU A 94 10.18 -1.60 -6.54
CA LEU A 94 10.87 -2.10 -7.74
C LEU A 94 11.45 -0.95 -8.58
N LEU A 95 10.77 0.19 -8.66
CA LEU A 95 11.30 1.40 -9.27
C LEU A 95 12.57 1.87 -8.54
N ALA A 96 12.53 2.01 -7.22
CA ALA A 96 13.68 2.44 -6.42
C ALA A 96 14.88 1.50 -6.61
N VAL A 97 14.66 0.19 -6.58
CA VAL A 97 15.71 -0.82 -6.82
C VAL A 97 16.22 -0.76 -8.27
N THR A 98 15.34 -0.57 -9.25
CA THR A 98 15.72 -0.41 -10.66
C THR A 98 16.64 0.80 -10.84
N LEU A 99 16.29 1.94 -10.23
CA LEU A 99 17.12 3.15 -10.25
C LEU A 99 18.46 2.96 -9.53
N TYR A 100 18.45 2.23 -8.42
CA TYR A 100 19.67 1.86 -7.70
C TYR A 100 20.61 1.01 -8.56
N LEU A 101 20.12 -0.08 -9.16
CA LEU A 101 20.91 -0.95 -10.04
C LEU A 101 21.42 -0.20 -11.27
N TYR A 102 20.59 0.69 -11.84
CA TYR A 102 20.97 1.54 -12.96
C TYR A 102 22.18 2.42 -12.60
N ARG A 103 22.15 3.08 -11.44
CA ARG A 103 23.28 3.90 -10.95
C ARG A 103 24.54 3.07 -10.72
N ARG A 104 24.40 1.82 -10.29
CA ARG A 104 25.51 0.88 -10.08
C ARG A 104 25.99 0.20 -11.37
N LYS A 105 25.42 0.56 -12.54
CA LYS A 105 25.70 -0.06 -13.85
C LYS A 105 25.47 -1.58 -13.85
N LYS A 106 24.54 -2.07 -13.03
CA LYS A 106 24.14 -3.48 -12.96
C LYS A 106 22.94 -3.73 -13.88
N PRO A 107 22.70 -4.98 -14.33
CA PRO A 107 21.56 -5.30 -15.18
C PRO A 107 20.25 -4.97 -14.48
N ILE A 108 19.46 -4.08 -15.09
CA ILE A 108 18.19 -3.58 -14.54
C ILE A 108 16.98 -4.42 -14.95
N LEU A 109 17.14 -5.32 -15.93
CA LEU A 109 16.03 -6.07 -16.52
C LEU A 109 15.27 -6.91 -15.48
N TYR A 110 16.00 -7.49 -14.52
CA TYR A 110 15.45 -8.34 -13.46
C TYR A 110 14.48 -7.63 -12.52
N THR A 111 14.59 -6.31 -12.37
CA THR A 111 13.69 -5.52 -11.50
C THR A 111 12.70 -4.71 -12.33
N MET A 112 13.13 -4.24 -13.49
CA MET A 112 12.31 -3.46 -14.40
C MET A 112 11.17 -4.29 -15.02
N LEU A 113 11.42 -5.54 -15.40
CA LEU A 113 10.38 -6.39 -16.00
C LEU A 113 9.26 -6.72 -14.99
N PRO A 114 9.54 -7.22 -13.76
CA PRO A 114 8.50 -7.41 -12.74
C PRO A 114 7.78 -6.10 -12.39
N MET A 115 8.48 -4.97 -12.37
CA MET A 115 7.88 -3.66 -12.10
C MET A 115 6.78 -3.34 -13.11
N PHE A 116 7.07 -3.50 -14.41
CA PHE A 116 6.09 -3.24 -15.47
C PHE A 116 4.90 -4.20 -15.39
N LEU A 117 5.13 -5.49 -15.11
CA LEU A 117 4.05 -6.47 -14.97
C LEU A 117 3.11 -6.12 -13.82
N VAL A 118 3.65 -5.81 -12.64
CA VAL A 118 2.84 -5.44 -11.47
C VAL A 118 2.08 -4.15 -11.75
N LEU A 119 2.74 -3.10 -12.26
CA LEU A 119 2.08 -1.83 -12.54
C LEU A 119 0.99 -1.96 -13.61
N ALA A 120 1.24 -2.71 -14.69
CA ALA A 120 0.27 -2.94 -15.74
C ALA A 120 -0.96 -3.70 -15.18
N ALA A 121 -0.73 -4.79 -14.45
CA ALA A 121 -1.80 -5.55 -13.82
C ALA A 121 -2.63 -4.69 -12.84
N THR A 122 -1.96 -3.86 -12.04
CA THR A 122 -2.59 -2.95 -11.07
C THR A 122 -3.48 -1.92 -11.79
N VAL A 123 -2.93 -1.21 -12.78
CA VAL A 123 -3.66 -0.17 -13.52
C VAL A 123 -4.84 -0.79 -14.28
N SER A 124 -4.64 -1.94 -14.92
CA SER A 124 -5.72 -2.65 -15.61
C SER A 124 -6.81 -3.09 -14.64
N ALA A 125 -6.46 -3.70 -13.51
CA ALA A 125 -7.41 -4.14 -12.50
C ALA A 125 -8.21 -2.97 -11.91
N MET A 126 -7.54 -1.87 -11.59
CA MET A 126 -8.19 -0.67 -11.07
C MET A 126 -9.12 -0.02 -12.10
N PHE A 127 -8.69 0.08 -13.35
CA PHE A 127 -9.53 0.62 -14.43
C PHE A 127 -10.81 -0.22 -14.63
N MET A 128 -10.66 -1.55 -14.67
CA MET A 128 -11.81 -2.47 -14.74
C MET A 128 -12.73 -2.34 -13.52
N GLY A 129 -12.14 -2.23 -12.32
CA GLY A 129 -12.88 -2.05 -11.07
C GLY A 129 -13.69 -0.75 -11.04
N VAL A 130 -13.09 0.38 -11.44
CA VAL A 130 -13.79 1.67 -11.53
C VAL A 130 -14.91 1.62 -12.57
N ARG A 131 -14.66 1.07 -13.77
CA ARG A 131 -15.71 0.91 -14.78
C ARG A 131 -16.88 0.07 -14.29
N LYS A 132 -16.60 -1.03 -13.60
CA LYS A 132 -17.63 -1.89 -13.03
C LYS A 132 -18.44 -1.14 -11.96
N ALA A 133 -17.77 -0.43 -11.06
CA ALA A 133 -18.43 0.34 -10.01
C ALA A 133 -19.36 1.44 -10.58
N VAL A 134 -18.95 2.10 -11.66
CA VAL A 134 -19.81 3.07 -12.38
C VAL A 134 -21.02 2.38 -13.00
N GLY A 135 -20.84 1.19 -13.59
CA GLY A 135 -21.94 0.43 -14.19
C GLY A 135 -22.93 -0.15 -13.17
N GLU A 136 -22.49 -0.41 -11.94
CA GLU A 136 -23.33 -0.88 -10.82
C GLU A 136 -23.88 0.26 -9.96
N GLU A 137 -23.73 1.53 -10.39
CA GLU A 137 -24.14 2.75 -9.66
C GLU A 137 -23.52 2.91 -8.24
N GLN A 138 -22.39 2.23 -7.98
CA GLN A 138 -21.66 2.29 -6.72
C GLN A 138 -20.75 3.51 -6.67
N TRP A 139 -21.35 4.70 -6.60
CA TRP A 139 -20.64 5.98 -6.72
C TRP A 139 -19.53 6.17 -5.69
N SER A 140 -19.72 5.70 -4.45
CA SER A 140 -18.68 5.79 -3.41
C SER A 140 -17.44 4.98 -3.78
N VAL A 141 -17.62 3.75 -4.27
CA VAL A 141 -16.53 2.86 -4.71
C VAL A 141 -15.85 3.43 -5.97
N ALA A 142 -16.64 3.94 -6.92
CA ALA A 142 -16.14 4.51 -8.15
C ALA A 142 -15.27 5.74 -7.91
N ILE A 143 -15.68 6.66 -7.04
CA ILE A 143 -14.93 7.88 -6.72
C ILE A 143 -13.61 7.54 -6.03
N ILE A 144 -13.65 6.71 -4.98
CA ILE A 144 -12.44 6.32 -4.24
C ILE A 144 -11.48 5.57 -5.17
N GLY A 145 -12.00 4.63 -5.97
CA GLY A 145 -11.22 3.89 -6.95
C GLY A 145 -10.58 4.78 -8.02
N ALA A 146 -11.30 5.79 -8.51
CA ALA A 146 -10.78 6.74 -9.48
C ALA A 146 -9.66 7.63 -8.90
N ILE A 147 -9.80 8.08 -7.65
CA ILE A 147 -8.75 8.84 -6.95
C ILE A 147 -7.48 7.99 -6.80
N ILE A 148 -7.62 6.74 -6.35
CA ILE A 148 -6.46 5.84 -6.20
C ILE A 148 -5.82 5.53 -7.55
N LEU A 149 -6.63 5.35 -8.61
CA LEU A 149 -6.13 5.13 -9.96
C LEU A 149 -5.33 6.36 -10.44
N ALA A 150 -5.82 7.57 -10.17
CA ALA A 150 -5.10 8.80 -10.48
C ALA A 150 -3.75 8.87 -9.74
N PHE A 151 -3.69 8.52 -8.45
CA PHE A 151 -2.44 8.44 -7.70
C PHE A 151 -1.49 7.36 -8.24
N ALA A 152 -2.01 6.20 -8.64
CA ALA A 152 -1.21 5.14 -9.24
C ALA A 152 -0.58 5.61 -10.57
N LEU A 153 -1.37 6.26 -11.44
CA LEU A 153 -0.87 6.84 -12.69
C LEU A 153 0.16 7.95 -12.44
N TRP A 154 -0.08 8.83 -11.47
CA TRP A 154 0.87 9.85 -11.05
C TRP A 154 2.21 9.24 -10.61
N LEU A 155 2.18 8.17 -9.80
CA LEU A 155 3.37 7.49 -9.33
C LEU A 155 4.17 6.86 -10.49
N ILE A 156 3.48 6.29 -11.48
CA ILE A 156 4.11 5.77 -12.70
C ILE A 156 4.81 6.90 -13.47
N LEU A 157 4.16 8.06 -13.61
CA LEU A 157 4.75 9.24 -14.26
C LEU A 157 5.99 9.71 -13.51
N GLU A 158 5.93 9.82 -12.19
CA GLU A 158 7.06 10.22 -11.35
C GLU A 158 8.24 9.24 -11.50
N GLY A 159 7.94 7.93 -11.60
CA GLY A 159 8.94 6.91 -11.88
C GLY A 159 9.63 7.06 -13.23
N ILE A 160 8.87 7.35 -14.28
CA ILE A 160 9.42 7.62 -15.62
C ILE A 160 10.29 8.88 -15.60
N ILE A 161 9.83 9.93 -14.93
CA ILE A 161 10.58 11.20 -14.78
C ILE A 161 11.88 10.97 -14.01
N ALA A 162 11.84 10.27 -12.89
CA ALA A 162 13.00 9.93 -12.07
C ALA A 162 14.02 9.11 -12.87
N PHE A 163 13.56 8.13 -13.64
CA PHE A 163 14.42 7.34 -14.53
C PHE A 163 15.09 8.21 -15.61
N ARG A 164 14.32 9.08 -16.28
CA ARG A 164 14.84 10.00 -17.30
C ARG A 164 15.88 10.97 -16.70
N ARG A 165 15.61 11.52 -15.50
CA ARG A 165 16.53 12.43 -14.79
C ARG A 165 17.86 11.74 -14.46
N ILE A 166 17.81 10.52 -13.94
CA ILE A 166 19.02 9.75 -13.59
C ILE A 166 19.78 9.34 -14.85
N ARG A 167 19.11 8.91 -15.92
CA ARG A 167 19.74 8.60 -17.21
C ARG A 167 20.51 9.80 -17.77
N ARG A 168 19.94 11.01 -17.69
CA ARG A 168 20.63 12.26 -18.09
C ARG A 168 21.86 12.54 -17.23
N ALA A 169 21.75 12.43 -15.91
CA ALA A 169 22.87 12.65 -14.98
C ALA A 169 24.03 11.66 -15.18
N VAL A 170 23.72 10.37 -15.41
CA VAL A 170 24.74 9.34 -15.71
C VAL A 170 25.42 9.60 -17.06
N ARG A 171 24.67 10.07 -18.07
CA ARG A 171 25.22 10.43 -19.38
C ARG A 171 26.18 11.62 -19.28
N GLN A 172 25.83 12.66 -18.53
CA GLN A 172 26.70 13.85 -18.34
C GLN A 172 28.02 13.51 -17.63
N ARG A 173 27.99 12.65 -16.60
CA ARG A 173 29.23 12.17 -15.95
C ARG A 173 30.18 11.43 -16.89
N LYS A 174 29.66 10.69 -17.88
CA LYS A 174 30.53 10.03 -18.89
C LYS A 174 31.19 11.04 -19.84
N VAL A 175 30.52 12.14 -20.17
CA VAL A 175 31.04 13.16 -21.11
C VAL A 175 32.19 13.95 -20.48
N HIS A 176 32.13 14.26 -19.17
CA HIS A 176 33.19 15.01 -18.48
C HIS A 176 34.36 14.13 -17.99
N ALA A 177 34.27 12.81 -18.13
CA ALA A 177 35.34 11.87 -17.76
C ALA A 177 36.33 11.59 -18.90
N HIS A 178 36.24 12.29 -20.03
CA HIS A 178 37.30 12.30 -21.04
C HIS A 178 38.26 13.45 -20.72
N PRO A 179 39.46 13.19 -20.18
CA PRO A 179 40.46 14.23 -20.05
C PRO A 179 40.88 14.66 -21.46
N ILE A 180 40.90 15.97 -21.65
CA ILE A 180 41.47 16.65 -22.81
C ILE A 180 42.88 16.08 -22.99
N ARG A 181 43.10 15.38 -24.11
CA ARG A 181 44.45 15.03 -24.57
C ARG A 181 45.08 16.24 -25.23
#